data_AF-A0A914EMD4-F1
#
_entry.id   AF-A0A914EMD4-F1
#
_cell.length_a   1.000
_cell.length_b   1.000
_cell.length_c   1.000
_cell.angle_alpha   90.00
_cell.angle_beta   90.00
_cell.angle_gamma   90.00
#
_symmetry.space_group_name_H-M   'P 1'
#
loop_
_entity.id
_entity.type
_entity.pdbx_description
1 polymer ?
#
loop_
_entity_poly.entity_id
_entity_poly.type
_entity_poly.pdbx_seq_one_letter_code
_entity_poly.pdbx_strand_id
1 'polypeptide(L)'
;MTSYMKTIQTYFMPLFGFENFSQNLYNVIVGSPSCINGDELEGDVATFYNVNLILWGATTHSVFLGPYYPTVLGAIDTYRDSAKALQMMMITFSWDMFSLIYTQEESCTYFVEELDVIVVLCMEDMNIYRNFADAAHKAGMDTDEYVYILRTTVKRLAELETNPIYGNDPSAKLFSSKTFLLTIDNGNSDITTFDAKVMERMADPPFNCSACKNMYQASDYAPTLHDTIYLYAYALSNAINKSGNSDVVHNGTYVAADNNFNAVTGINGNIKLGRDGFRKANYLISSYND
;
A
#
# COMPACT_ATOMS: atom_id res chain seq x y z
N MET A 1 14.44 27.86 -3.22
CA MET A 1 13.04 27.73 -3.71
C MET A 1 12.94 27.80 -5.24
N THR A 2 13.42 28.85 -5.91
CA THR A 2 13.22 29.06 -7.36
C THR A 2 13.90 28.01 -8.26
N SER A 3 15.02 27.43 -7.82
CA SER A 3 15.70 26.35 -8.56
C SER A 3 14.98 25.01 -8.44
N TYR A 4 14.31 24.75 -7.32
CA TYR A 4 13.57 23.51 -7.05
C TYR A 4 12.28 23.46 -7.87
N MET A 5 11.57 24.61 -7.97
CA MET A 5 10.38 24.73 -8.83
C MET A 5 10.70 24.48 -10.31
N LYS A 6 11.86 24.91 -10.81
CA LYS A 6 12.26 24.67 -12.21
C LYS A 6 12.47 23.19 -12.50
N THR A 7 12.99 22.42 -11.54
CA THR A 7 13.18 20.97 -11.70
C THR A 7 11.84 20.25 -11.78
N ILE A 8 10.88 20.62 -10.91
CA ILE A 8 9.49 20.11 -10.97
C ILE A 8 8.85 20.47 -12.32
N GLN A 9 9.10 21.68 -12.81
CA GLN A 9 8.61 22.17 -14.11
C GLN A 9 9.11 21.40 -15.33
N THR A 10 10.31 20.86 -15.25
CA THR A 10 10.99 20.34 -16.43
C THR A 10 10.83 18.83 -16.58
N TYR A 11 10.66 18.09 -15.47
CA TYR A 11 10.65 16.62 -15.49
C TYR A 11 9.28 15.97 -15.30
N PHE A 12 8.31 16.64 -14.65
CA PHE A 12 6.99 16.07 -14.35
C PHE A 12 5.82 16.75 -15.09
N MET A 13 5.98 18.01 -15.51
CA MET A 13 4.87 18.84 -15.99
C MET A 13 4.28 18.57 -17.39
N PRO A 14 4.93 17.88 -18.33
CA PRO A 14 4.25 17.55 -19.60
C PRO A 14 3.09 16.56 -19.44
N LEU A 15 3.04 15.79 -18.33
CA LEU A 15 2.02 14.76 -18.10
C LEU A 15 0.78 15.26 -17.35
N PHE A 16 0.85 16.37 -16.60
CA PHE A 16 -0.23 16.80 -15.70
C PHE A 16 -0.81 18.20 -15.96
N GLY A 17 -0.42 18.89 -17.03
CA GLY A 17 -1.10 20.12 -17.48
C GLY A 17 -1.23 21.18 -16.38
N PHE A 18 -0.12 21.83 -16.01
CA PHE A 18 -0.07 22.86 -14.95
C PHE A 18 -1.10 23.99 -15.13
N GLU A 19 -1.46 24.31 -16.38
CA GLU A 19 -2.52 25.29 -16.70
C GLU A 19 -3.85 24.91 -16.04
N ASN A 20 -4.19 23.62 -16.01
CA ASN A 20 -5.46 23.13 -15.45
C ASN A 20 -5.50 23.20 -13.92
N PHE A 21 -4.38 23.00 -13.23
CA PHE A 21 -4.28 23.23 -11.78
C PHE A 21 -4.42 24.71 -11.43
N SER A 22 -3.77 25.60 -12.20
CA SER A 22 -3.89 27.05 -12.00
C SER A 22 -5.28 27.61 -12.30
N GLN A 23 -6.07 26.87 -13.08
CA GLN A 23 -7.45 27.20 -13.45
C GLN A 23 -8.51 26.50 -12.58
N ASN A 24 -8.13 25.79 -11.50
CA ASN A 24 -9.04 25.02 -10.64
C ASN A 24 -9.90 23.97 -11.40
N LEU A 25 -9.39 23.40 -12.49
CA LEU A 25 -10.13 22.41 -13.27
C LEU A 25 -10.09 21.00 -12.67
N TYR A 26 -9.26 20.77 -11.64
CA TYR A 26 -9.16 19.50 -10.93
C TYR A 26 -9.65 19.64 -9.48
N ASN A 27 -10.41 18.64 -9.04
CA ASN A 27 -10.96 18.56 -7.68
C ASN A 27 -10.20 17.58 -6.77
N VAL A 28 -9.60 16.56 -7.38
CA VAL A 28 -8.90 15.49 -6.68
C VAL A 28 -7.75 14.99 -7.54
N ILE A 29 -6.65 14.64 -6.89
CA ILE A 29 -5.52 13.90 -7.45
C ILE A 29 -5.62 12.47 -6.94
N VAL A 30 -5.60 11.50 -7.84
CA VAL A 30 -5.54 10.07 -7.49
C VAL A 30 -4.09 9.63 -7.62
N GLY A 31 -3.38 9.67 -6.49
CA GLY A 31 -1.93 9.49 -6.42
C GLY A 31 -1.50 8.06 -6.12
N SER A 32 -0.40 7.63 -6.72
CA SER A 32 0.16 6.30 -6.50
C SER A 32 1.45 6.38 -5.68
N PRO A 33 1.55 5.70 -4.54
CA PRO A 33 2.79 5.54 -3.78
C PRO A 33 3.71 4.49 -4.41
N SER A 34 3.41 3.98 -5.63
CA SER A 34 4.26 3.01 -6.32
C SER A 34 5.67 3.54 -6.62
N CYS A 35 5.87 4.86 -6.51
CA CYS A 35 7.18 5.51 -6.48
C CYS A 35 7.13 6.58 -5.38
N ILE A 36 7.94 6.45 -4.32
CA ILE A 36 7.80 7.28 -3.11
C ILE A 36 8.35 8.70 -3.33
N ASN A 37 9.23 8.88 -4.33
CA ASN A 37 9.59 10.23 -4.78
C ASN A 37 8.42 10.94 -5.54
N GLY A 38 7.48 10.15 -6.07
CA GLY A 38 6.32 10.64 -6.80
C GLY A 38 5.20 11.11 -5.86
N ASP A 39 4.90 10.34 -4.82
CA ASP A 39 3.80 10.67 -3.90
C ASP A 39 4.12 11.89 -3.03
N GLU A 40 5.36 12.07 -2.56
CA GLU A 40 5.77 13.30 -1.84
C GLU A 40 5.61 14.54 -2.70
N LEU A 41 6.01 14.46 -3.98
CA LEU A 41 5.84 15.54 -4.93
C LEU A 41 4.36 15.82 -5.20
N GLU A 42 3.54 14.79 -5.35
CA GLU A 42 2.09 14.92 -5.47
C GLU A 42 1.49 15.56 -4.22
N GLY A 43 1.96 15.19 -3.04
CA GLY A 43 1.55 15.76 -1.75
C GLY A 43 1.89 17.24 -1.63
N ASP A 44 3.09 17.63 -2.07
CA ASP A 44 3.55 19.03 -2.09
C ASP A 44 2.66 19.87 -3.02
N VAL A 45 2.38 19.36 -4.22
CA VAL A 45 1.52 20.03 -5.22
C VAL A 45 0.08 20.12 -4.69
N ALA A 46 -0.47 19.03 -4.16
CA ALA A 46 -1.82 18.96 -3.62
C ALA A 46 -2.01 19.95 -2.47
N THR A 47 -1.05 20.00 -1.56
CA THR A 47 -1.07 20.92 -0.43
C THR A 47 -0.97 22.37 -0.89
N PHE A 48 -0.05 22.66 -1.82
CA PHE A 48 0.15 24.02 -2.34
C PHE A 48 -1.10 24.58 -3.02
N TYR A 49 -1.77 23.78 -3.84
CA TYR A 49 -3.00 24.19 -4.55
C TYR A 49 -4.29 23.95 -3.74
N ASN A 50 -4.18 23.41 -2.53
CA ASN A 50 -5.31 22.98 -1.72
C ASN A 50 -6.29 22.05 -2.48
N VAL A 51 -5.74 21.10 -3.22
CA VAL A 51 -6.49 20.04 -3.92
C VAL A 51 -6.38 18.76 -3.10
N ASN A 52 -7.46 17.98 -3.00
CA ASN A 52 -7.41 16.71 -2.25
C ASN A 52 -6.51 15.72 -3.01
N LEU A 53 -5.56 15.11 -2.31
CA LEU A 53 -4.79 13.98 -2.81
C LEU A 53 -5.31 12.72 -2.12
N ILE A 54 -5.62 11.70 -2.91
CA ILE A 54 -6.00 10.41 -2.38
C ILE A 54 -5.07 9.32 -2.90
N LEU A 55 -4.41 8.63 -1.96
CA LEU A 55 -3.37 7.64 -2.23
C LEU A 55 -3.97 6.23 -2.29
N TRP A 56 -3.65 5.51 -3.37
CA TRP A 56 -3.94 4.07 -3.56
C TRP A 56 -2.66 3.23 -3.47
N GLY A 57 -2.60 1.95 -3.87
CA GLY A 57 -1.34 1.18 -3.88
C GLY A 57 -1.15 0.28 -2.66
N ALA A 58 0.11 -0.02 -2.27
CA ALA A 58 0.42 -0.93 -1.18
C ALA A 58 0.35 -0.23 0.18
N THR A 59 1.29 0.70 0.40
CA THR A 59 1.59 1.39 1.65
C THR A 59 2.37 2.65 1.30
N THR A 60 2.23 3.71 2.10
CA THR A 60 2.94 4.98 1.86
C THR A 60 3.83 5.39 3.03
N HIS A 61 4.66 6.41 2.78
CA HIS A 61 5.54 7.02 3.76
C HIS A 61 4.72 7.64 4.91
N SER A 62 5.25 7.51 6.13
CA SER A 62 4.65 8.15 7.32
C SER A 62 4.70 9.69 7.30
N VAL A 63 5.38 10.32 6.33
CA VAL A 63 5.53 11.78 6.25
C VAL A 63 4.17 12.47 6.10
N PHE A 64 3.23 11.81 5.42
CA PHE A 64 1.85 12.26 5.24
C PHE A 64 1.01 12.25 6.53
N LEU A 65 1.47 11.58 7.60
CA LEU A 65 0.81 11.64 8.90
C LEU A 65 1.03 12.98 9.61
N GLY A 66 1.99 13.79 9.14
CA GLY A 66 2.32 15.08 9.70
C GLY A 66 1.33 16.18 9.31
N PRO A 67 1.30 17.30 10.03
CA PRO A 67 0.41 18.43 9.73
C PRO A 67 0.74 19.16 8.41
N TYR A 68 1.85 18.79 7.76
CA TYR A 68 2.31 19.40 6.50
C TYR A 68 1.49 18.96 5.29
N TYR A 69 0.75 17.86 5.37
CA TYR A 69 -0.03 17.29 4.27
C TYR A 69 -1.54 17.22 4.59
N PRO A 70 -2.19 18.36 4.91
CA PRO A 70 -3.58 18.38 5.41
C PRO A 70 -4.62 18.04 4.33
N THR A 71 -4.21 17.93 3.06
CA THR A 71 -5.09 17.61 1.94
C THR A 71 -5.04 16.13 1.55
N VAL A 72 -4.19 15.32 2.21
CA VAL A 72 -3.88 13.95 1.81
C VAL A 72 -4.73 12.94 2.58
N LEU A 73 -5.30 11.98 1.85
CA LEU A 73 -6.00 10.81 2.38
C LEU A 73 -5.44 9.53 1.75
N GLY A 74 -5.62 8.39 2.39
CA GLY A 74 -5.21 7.10 1.81
C GLY A 74 -6.11 5.94 2.21
N ALA A 75 -6.51 5.12 1.23
CA ALA A 75 -7.16 3.82 1.49
C ALA A 75 -6.14 2.72 1.88
N ILE A 76 -4.88 3.10 2.03
CA ILE A 76 -3.72 2.29 2.36
C ILE A 76 -3.25 2.57 3.78
N ASP A 77 -2.46 1.66 4.33
CA ASP A 77 -1.72 1.84 5.57
C ASP A 77 -0.43 2.64 5.34
N THR A 78 0.26 2.98 6.43
CA THR A 78 1.61 3.55 6.37
C THR A 78 2.66 2.54 6.83
N TYR A 79 3.91 2.77 6.44
CA TYR A 79 5.04 1.95 6.91
C TYR A 79 5.15 1.96 8.44
N ARG A 80 4.74 3.06 9.09
CA ARG A 80 4.64 3.17 10.54
C ARG A 80 3.62 2.20 11.14
N ASP A 81 2.48 1.98 10.47
CA ASP A 81 1.47 1.04 10.95
C ASP A 81 1.96 -0.40 10.82
N SER A 82 2.62 -0.72 9.70
CA SER A 82 3.28 -2.01 9.49
C SER A 82 4.37 -2.25 10.55
N ALA A 83 5.17 -1.23 10.87
CA ALA A 83 6.21 -1.28 11.91
C ALA A 83 5.62 -1.53 13.30
N LYS A 84 4.52 -0.87 13.66
CA LYS A 84 3.80 -1.10 14.92
C LYS A 84 3.26 -2.53 15.01
N ALA A 85 2.74 -3.08 13.92
CA ALA A 85 2.24 -4.45 13.89
C ALA A 85 3.36 -5.45 14.17
N LEU A 86 4.53 -5.26 13.56
CA LEU A 86 5.72 -6.04 13.88
C LEU A 86 6.13 -5.86 15.35
N GLN A 87 6.24 -4.63 15.84
CA GLN A 87 6.63 -4.39 17.23
C GLN A 87 5.68 -5.09 18.22
N MET A 88 4.36 -5.06 17.94
CA MET A 88 3.38 -5.77 18.75
C MET A 88 3.57 -7.28 18.72
N MET A 89 3.93 -7.86 17.57
CA MET A 89 4.31 -9.27 17.45
C MET A 89 5.50 -9.59 18.35
N MET A 90 6.56 -8.78 18.29
CA MET A 90 7.77 -8.98 19.07
C MET A 90 7.53 -8.90 20.58
N ILE A 91 6.72 -7.93 21.02
CA ILE A 91 6.29 -7.82 22.42
C ILE A 91 5.52 -9.08 22.83
N THR A 92 4.62 -9.57 21.98
CA THR A 92 3.80 -10.76 22.25
C THR A 92 4.66 -12.01 22.42
N PHE A 93 5.70 -12.18 21.60
CA PHE A 93 6.62 -13.31 21.68
C PHE A 93 7.83 -13.08 22.59
N SER A 94 7.92 -11.92 23.26
CA SER A 94 9.06 -11.53 24.10
C SER A 94 10.41 -11.58 23.37
N TRP A 95 10.43 -11.19 22.09
CA TRP A 95 11.65 -11.06 21.30
C TRP A 95 12.29 -9.69 21.52
N ASP A 96 13.56 -9.68 21.93
CA ASP A 96 14.32 -8.47 22.27
C ASP A 96 15.48 -8.18 21.30
N MET A 97 15.87 -9.17 20.49
CA MET A 97 16.95 -9.08 19.51
C MET A 97 16.59 -9.73 18.18
N PHE A 98 17.25 -9.25 17.13
CA PHE A 98 16.84 -9.48 15.76
C PHE A 98 17.97 -9.03 14.77
N SER A 99 18.04 -9.58 13.55
CA SER A 99 18.72 -9.03 12.36
C SER A 99 17.80 -8.75 11.15
N LEU A 100 17.97 -7.60 10.48
CA LEU A 100 17.21 -7.21 9.30
C LEU A 100 17.95 -7.55 8.02
N ILE A 101 17.20 -8.06 7.05
CA ILE A 101 17.70 -8.39 5.72
C ILE A 101 16.70 -7.84 4.72
N TYR A 102 17.12 -6.85 3.93
CA TYR A 102 16.25 -6.15 3.01
C TYR A 102 16.94 -5.87 1.68
N THR A 103 16.15 -5.79 0.62
CA THR A 103 16.60 -5.28 -0.68
C THR A 103 16.67 -3.75 -0.64
N GLN A 104 17.58 -3.14 -1.40
CA GLN A 104 17.64 -1.68 -1.56
C GLN A 104 16.52 -1.13 -2.48
N GLU A 105 15.33 -1.71 -2.38
CA GLU A 105 14.12 -1.19 -2.99
C GLU A 105 13.55 -0.07 -2.10
N GLU A 106 12.92 0.94 -2.69
CA GLU A 106 12.46 2.13 -1.95
C GLU A 106 11.50 1.75 -0.82
N SER A 107 10.49 0.93 -1.10
CA SER A 107 9.49 0.45 -0.14
C SER A 107 10.11 -0.21 1.09
N CYS A 108 11.14 -1.04 0.87
CA CYS A 108 11.87 -1.71 1.93
C CYS A 108 12.74 -0.75 2.73
N THR A 109 13.35 0.24 2.09
CA THR A 109 14.17 1.25 2.77
C THR A 109 13.33 2.06 3.76
N TYR A 110 12.16 2.57 3.36
CA TYR A 110 11.30 3.34 4.27
C TYR A 110 10.65 2.48 5.34
N PHE A 111 10.27 1.25 5.02
CA PHE A 111 9.81 0.32 6.03
C PHE A 111 10.87 0.13 7.13
N VAL A 112 12.14 0.04 6.75
CA VAL A 112 13.28 -0.06 7.67
C VAL A 112 13.50 1.23 8.46
N GLU A 113 13.37 2.39 7.83
CA GLU A 113 13.49 3.68 8.53
C GLU A 113 12.42 3.90 9.59
N GLU A 114 11.22 3.33 9.42
CA GLU A 114 10.13 3.40 10.40
C GLU A 114 10.21 2.33 11.50
N LEU A 115 11.15 1.38 11.38
CA LEU A 115 11.35 0.33 12.36
C LEU A 115 12.36 0.77 13.43
N ASP A 116 11.88 0.86 14.68
CA ASP A 116 12.77 0.96 15.85
C ASP A 116 13.39 -0.41 16.24
N VAL A 117 13.03 -1.49 15.52
CA VAL A 117 13.22 -2.90 15.93
C VAL A 117 13.33 -3.83 14.68
N ILE A 118 14.28 -4.78 14.58
CA ILE A 118 15.06 -5.11 13.35
C ILE A 118 15.15 -6.66 13.04
N VAL A 119 14.06 -7.46 12.88
CA VAL A 119 14.08 -8.67 11.97
C VAL A 119 12.85 -8.59 11.15
N VAL A 120 13.05 -8.23 9.89
CA VAL A 120 12.06 -8.43 8.85
C VAL A 120 12.81 -8.75 7.57
N LEU A 121 12.31 -9.73 6.83
CA LEU A 121 12.63 -9.88 5.43
C LEU A 121 11.74 -8.91 4.66
N CYS A 122 12.34 -7.89 4.07
CA CYS A 122 11.67 -7.07 3.07
C CYS A 122 12.30 -7.36 1.71
N MET A 123 11.56 -8.11 0.89
CA MET A 123 11.97 -8.54 -0.44
C MET A 123 10.74 -8.57 -1.34
N GLU A 124 10.67 -7.70 -2.34
CA GLU A 124 9.54 -7.71 -3.27
C GLU A 124 9.64 -8.86 -4.27
N ASP A 125 10.85 -9.15 -4.78
CA ASP A 125 11.08 -10.22 -5.75
C ASP A 125 11.17 -11.62 -5.08
N MET A 126 10.31 -12.53 -5.50
CA MET A 126 10.27 -13.92 -5.01
C MET A 126 11.54 -14.71 -5.34
N ASN A 127 12.23 -14.39 -6.43
CA ASN A 127 13.51 -15.03 -6.77
C ASN A 127 14.60 -14.62 -5.78
N ILE A 128 14.59 -13.36 -5.31
CA ILE A 128 15.52 -12.90 -4.27
C ILE A 128 15.25 -13.66 -2.97
N TYR A 129 13.98 -13.78 -2.59
CA TYR A 129 13.63 -14.58 -1.41
C TYR A 129 14.06 -16.04 -1.56
N ARG A 130 13.84 -16.68 -2.72
CA ARG A 130 14.28 -18.07 -2.98
C ARG A 130 15.78 -18.23 -2.79
N ASN A 131 16.54 -17.33 -3.40
CA ASN A 131 18.00 -17.34 -3.26
C ASN A 131 18.43 -17.15 -1.80
N PHE A 132 17.69 -16.34 -1.04
CA PHE A 132 17.93 -16.17 0.39
C PHE A 132 17.60 -17.45 1.18
N ALA A 133 16.45 -18.08 0.95
CA ALA A 133 16.06 -19.33 1.60
C ALA A 133 17.07 -20.45 1.33
N ASP A 134 17.52 -20.59 0.07
CA ASP A 134 18.57 -21.55 -0.31
C ASP A 134 19.90 -21.26 0.39
N ALA A 135 20.27 -19.97 0.51
CA ALA A 135 21.49 -19.57 1.21
C ALA A 135 21.39 -19.84 2.71
N ALA A 136 20.24 -19.55 3.33
CA ALA A 136 19.97 -19.81 4.74
C ALA A 136 20.01 -21.32 5.03
N HIS A 137 19.40 -22.16 4.18
CA HIS A 137 19.49 -23.61 4.27
C HIS A 137 20.94 -24.11 4.19
N LYS A 138 21.72 -23.63 3.20
CA LYS A 138 23.15 -23.99 3.07
C LYS A 138 23.99 -23.54 4.26
N ALA A 139 23.58 -22.47 4.94
CA ALA A 139 24.20 -21.97 6.16
C ALA A 139 23.71 -22.67 7.44
N GLY A 140 22.74 -23.58 7.35
CA GLY A 140 22.14 -24.26 8.49
C GLY A 140 21.26 -23.35 9.36
N MET A 141 20.62 -22.34 8.76
CA MET A 141 19.75 -21.37 9.43
C MET A 141 18.25 -21.72 9.31
N ASP A 142 17.92 -22.92 8.85
CA ASP A 142 16.55 -23.46 8.74
C ASP A 142 16.20 -24.40 9.91
N THR A 143 16.87 -24.22 11.05
CA THR A 143 16.65 -24.95 12.30
C THR A 143 15.57 -24.27 13.17
N ASP A 144 15.26 -24.86 14.33
CA ASP A 144 14.34 -24.28 15.31
C ASP A 144 14.91 -23.05 16.04
N GLU A 145 16.16 -22.66 15.77
CA GLU A 145 16.81 -21.49 16.36
C GLU A 145 16.45 -20.18 15.64
N TYR A 146 15.88 -20.28 14.42
CA TYR A 146 15.59 -19.13 13.57
C TYR A 146 14.09 -19.04 13.24
N VAL A 147 13.60 -17.81 13.21
CA VAL A 147 12.27 -17.46 12.71
C VAL A 147 12.40 -16.31 11.73
N TYR A 148 11.65 -16.40 10.64
CA TYR A 148 11.63 -15.40 9.58
C TYR A 148 10.28 -14.70 9.56
N ILE A 149 10.29 -13.41 9.24
CA ILE A 149 9.06 -12.61 9.09
C ILE A 149 9.12 -11.97 7.72
N LEU A 150 8.18 -12.29 6.85
CA LEU A 150 8.06 -11.71 5.52
C LEU A 150 6.82 -10.84 5.45
N ARG A 151 6.99 -9.57 5.11
CA ARG A 151 5.87 -8.69 4.76
C ARG A 151 5.36 -9.07 3.36
N THR A 152 4.04 -9.25 3.20
CA THR A 152 3.47 -9.66 1.91
C THR A 152 2.07 -9.06 1.66
N THR A 153 1.56 -9.19 0.44
CA THR A 153 0.20 -8.78 0.04
C THR A 153 -0.80 -9.91 0.26
N VAL A 154 -2.10 -9.62 0.26
CA VAL A 154 -3.14 -10.65 0.44
C VAL A 154 -3.23 -11.59 -0.75
N LYS A 155 -3.13 -11.06 -1.98
CA LYS A 155 -3.11 -11.92 -3.18
C LYS A 155 -1.92 -12.87 -3.15
N ARG A 156 -0.75 -12.35 -2.75
CA ARG A 156 0.43 -13.18 -2.53
C ARG A 156 0.16 -14.21 -1.44
N LEU A 157 -0.38 -13.86 -0.28
CA LEU A 157 -0.76 -14.84 0.75
C LEU A 157 -1.63 -16.00 0.20
N ALA A 158 -2.67 -15.71 -0.59
CA ALA A 158 -3.53 -16.74 -1.18
C ALA A 158 -2.78 -17.66 -2.18
N GLU A 159 -1.83 -17.12 -2.94
CA GLU A 159 -0.92 -17.92 -3.77
C GLU A 159 0.00 -18.81 -2.92
N LEU A 160 0.44 -18.29 -1.76
CA LEU A 160 1.31 -19.00 -0.81
C LEU A 160 0.58 -20.09 0.00
N GLU A 161 -0.75 -20.05 0.11
CA GLU A 161 -1.56 -21.08 0.78
C GLU A 161 -1.77 -22.32 -0.10
N THR A 162 -1.80 -22.13 -1.43
CA THR A 162 -2.12 -23.20 -2.40
C THR A 162 -0.89 -23.89 -2.98
N ASN A 163 0.28 -23.25 -2.90
CA ASN A 163 1.57 -23.84 -3.21
C ASN A 163 2.53 -23.55 -2.05
N PRO A 164 3.41 -24.49 -1.65
CA PRO A 164 4.47 -24.15 -0.71
C PRO A 164 5.22 -22.96 -1.28
N ILE A 165 5.60 -22.03 -0.39
CA ILE A 165 5.88 -20.64 -0.72
C ILE A 165 6.87 -20.49 -1.92
N TYR A 166 7.69 -21.50 -2.18
CA TYR A 166 8.77 -21.45 -3.15
C TYR A 166 8.98 -22.70 -4.02
N GLY A 167 7.98 -23.58 -4.14
CA GLY A 167 8.03 -24.78 -5.01
C GLY A 167 8.01 -26.10 -4.24
N ASN A 168 8.07 -27.22 -4.95
CA ASN A 168 7.97 -28.56 -4.36
C ASN A 168 9.29 -29.07 -3.74
N ASP A 169 10.33 -28.23 -3.65
CA ASP A 169 11.60 -28.61 -3.04
C ASP A 169 11.46 -28.74 -1.51
N PRO A 170 11.96 -29.83 -0.89
CA PRO A 170 11.94 -30.01 0.56
C PRO A 170 12.55 -28.85 1.36
N SER A 171 13.62 -28.22 0.86
CA SER A 171 14.30 -27.12 1.54
C SER A 171 13.43 -25.86 1.60
N ALA A 172 12.76 -25.54 0.50
CA ALA A 172 11.79 -24.45 0.41
C ALA A 172 10.60 -24.65 1.37
N LYS A 173 10.07 -25.87 1.47
CA LYS A 173 9.00 -26.20 2.42
C LYS A 173 9.44 -26.03 3.87
N LEU A 174 10.62 -26.55 4.20
CA LEU A 174 11.18 -26.43 5.53
C LEU A 174 11.37 -24.95 5.92
N PHE A 175 11.99 -24.15 5.05
CA PHE A 175 12.15 -22.72 5.28
C PHE A 175 10.81 -21.98 5.44
N SER A 176 9.83 -22.35 4.62
CA SER A 176 8.47 -21.80 4.67
C SER A 176 7.79 -22.07 6.02
N SER A 177 7.98 -23.26 6.59
CA SER A 177 7.45 -23.61 7.93
C SER A 177 8.07 -22.78 9.07
N LYS A 178 9.21 -22.12 8.82
CA LYS A 178 9.88 -21.20 9.76
C LYS A 178 9.58 -19.73 9.49
N THR A 179 8.70 -19.44 8.52
CA THR A 179 8.39 -18.09 8.10
C THR A 179 6.97 -17.69 8.52
N PHE A 180 6.87 -16.60 9.26
CA PHE A 180 5.62 -15.85 9.45
C PHE A 180 5.43 -14.86 8.30
N LEU A 181 4.21 -14.82 7.78
CA LEU A 181 3.76 -13.86 6.78
C LEU A 181 2.98 -12.76 7.51
N LEU A 182 3.43 -11.52 7.38
CA LEU A 182 2.74 -10.34 7.90
C LEU A 182 1.99 -9.66 6.76
N THR A 183 0.66 -9.63 6.84
CA THR A 183 -0.22 -9.07 5.81
C THR A 183 -1.29 -8.17 6.39
N ILE A 184 -1.88 -7.31 5.57
CA ILE A 184 -3.09 -6.57 5.94
C ILE A 184 -4.30 -7.49 5.83
N ASP A 185 -5.16 -7.47 6.84
CA ASP A 185 -6.46 -8.16 6.82
C ASP A 185 -7.41 -7.48 5.82
N ASN A 186 -7.83 -8.23 4.80
CA ASN A 186 -8.87 -7.83 3.86
C ASN A 186 -10.25 -8.42 4.19
N GLY A 187 -10.38 -9.21 5.26
CA GLY A 187 -11.59 -9.94 5.60
C GLY A 187 -12.07 -10.89 4.50
N ASN A 188 -13.38 -11.13 4.44
CA ASN A 188 -14.01 -12.04 3.47
C ASN A 188 -14.31 -11.38 2.11
N SER A 189 -13.39 -10.59 1.59
CA SER A 189 -13.59 -9.92 0.30
C SER A 189 -13.50 -10.88 -0.89
N ASP A 190 -14.47 -10.81 -1.82
CA ASP A 190 -14.46 -11.59 -3.06
C ASP A 190 -13.55 -10.94 -4.12
N ILE A 191 -12.24 -11.05 -3.91
CA ILE A 191 -11.21 -10.54 -4.81
C ILE A 191 -11.25 -11.27 -6.17
N THR A 192 -11.58 -12.55 -6.20
CA THR A 192 -11.62 -13.34 -7.45
C THR A 192 -12.68 -12.81 -8.41
N THR A 193 -13.88 -12.51 -7.93
CA THR A 193 -14.93 -11.90 -8.77
C THR A 193 -14.54 -10.49 -9.22
N PHE A 194 -13.86 -9.72 -8.37
CA PHE A 194 -13.36 -8.39 -8.74
C PHE A 194 -12.31 -8.49 -9.86
N ASP A 195 -11.33 -9.37 -9.72
CA ASP A 195 -10.28 -9.58 -10.71
C ASP A 195 -10.86 -9.97 -12.07
N ALA A 196 -11.80 -10.92 -12.11
CA ALA A 196 -12.45 -11.33 -13.35
C ALA A 196 -13.13 -10.15 -14.07
N LYS A 197 -13.80 -9.26 -13.32
CA LYS A 197 -14.44 -8.06 -13.88
C LYS A 197 -13.42 -7.04 -14.39
N VAL A 198 -12.32 -6.83 -13.68
CA VAL A 198 -11.25 -5.93 -14.14
C VAL A 198 -10.67 -6.44 -15.45
N MET A 199 -10.35 -7.72 -15.53
CA MET A 199 -9.78 -8.33 -16.74
C MET A 199 -10.74 -8.29 -17.93
N GLU A 200 -12.04 -8.51 -17.70
CA GLU A 200 -13.07 -8.33 -18.72
C GLU A 200 -13.08 -6.89 -19.25
N ARG A 201 -13.10 -5.89 -18.36
CA ARG A 201 -13.16 -4.47 -18.73
C ARG A 201 -11.89 -3.94 -19.38
N MET A 202 -10.73 -4.53 -19.08
CA MET A 202 -9.48 -4.17 -19.77
C MET A 202 -9.50 -4.49 -21.26
N ALA A 203 -10.37 -5.42 -21.70
CA ALA A 203 -10.55 -5.71 -23.12
C ALA A 203 -11.36 -4.63 -23.87
N ASP A 204 -12.12 -3.81 -23.14
CA ASP A 204 -12.94 -2.74 -23.69
C ASP A 204 -12.13 -1.44 -23.90
N PRO A 205 -12.63 -0.49 -24.71
CA PRO A 205 -12.10 0.88 -24.76
C PRO A 205 -12.11 1.54 -23.36
N PRO A 206 -11.12 2.38 -23.03
CA PRO A 206 -10.03 2.86 -23.88
C PRO A 206 -8.81 1.95 -23.95
N PHE A 207 -8.72 0.93 -23.09
CA PHE A 207 -7.51 0.12 -22.93
C PHE A 207 -7.30 -0.89 -24.06
N ASN A 208 -8.39 -1.47 -24.59
CA ASN A 208 -8.36 -2.40 -25.72
C ASN A 208 -7.29 -3.51 -25.57
N CYS A 209 -7.08 -4.01 -24.34
CA CYS A 209 -5.99 -4.91 -24.03
C CYS A 209 -6.30 -6.34 -24.49
N SER A 210 -5.88 -6.67 -25.71
CA SER A 210 -6.05 -8.02 -26.27
C SER A 210 -5.20 -9.08 -25.57
N ALA A 211 -4.01 -8.71 -25.09
CA ALA A 211 -3.09 -9.58 -24.36
C ALA A 211 -3.58 -9.92 -22.94
N CYS A 212 -4.41 -9.05 -22.34
CA CYS A 212 -4.98 -9.24 -21.00
C CYS A 212 -5.95 -10.43 -20.93
N LYS A 213 -6.45 -10.95 -22.07
CA LYS A 213 -7.29 -12.15 -22.11
C LYS A 213 -6.59 -13.42 -21.60
N ASN A 214 -5.25 -13.43 -21.62
CA ASN A 214 -4.44 -14.54 -21.12
C ASN A 214 -3.93 -14.30 -19.69
N MET A 215 -4.26 -13.15 -19.09
CA MET A 215 -3.96 -12.85 -17.70
C MET A 215 -5.16 -13.27 -16.85
N TYR A 216 -4.90 -14.02 -15.78
CA TYR A 216 -5.95 -14.57 -14.92
C TYR A 216 -6.29 -13.68 -13.73
N GLN A 217 -5.48 -12.65 -13.47
CA GLN A 217 -5.59 -11.80 -12.29
C GLN A 217 -5.27 -10.34 -12.64
N ALA A 218 -6.00 -9.43 -12.02
CA ALA A 218 -5.67 -8.01 -12.04
C ALA A 218 -4.49 -7.73 -11.10
N SER A 219 -3.88 -6.55 -11.23
CA SER A 219 -2.83 -6.09 -10.31
C SER A 219 -3.25 -6.22 -8.83
N ASP A 220 -2.29 -6.53 -7.96
CA ASP A 220 -2.44 -6.48 -6.49
C ASP A 220 -2.96 -5.13 -5.98
N TYR A 221 -2.71 -4.05 -6.73
CA TYR A 221 -3.11 -2.69 -6.37
C TYR A 221 -4.46 -2.27 -6.96
N ALA A 222 -5.06 -3.06 -7.86
CA ALA A 222 -6.35 -2.72 -8.45
C ALA A 222 -7.49 -2.62 -7.39
N PRO A 223 -7.57 -3.55 -6.41
CA PRO A 223 -8.50 -3.41 -5.29
C PRO A 223 -8.30 -2.11 -4.50
N THR A 224 -7.06 -1.72 -4.19
CA THR A 224 -6.80 -0.53 -3.38
C THR A 224 -7.11 0.75 -4.15
N LEU A 225 -6.87 0.78 -5.46
CA LEU A 225 -7.32 1.88 -6.34
C LEU A 225 -8.84 2.00 -6.35
N HIS A 226 -9.57 0.90 -6.50
CA HIS A 226 -11.04 0.93 -6.45
C HIS A 226 -11.53 1.53 -5.13
N ASP A 227 -11.00 1.03 -4.03
CA ASP A 227 -11.37 1.44 -2.68
C ASP A 227 -11.06 2.90 -2.38
N THR A 228 -9.97 3.41 -2.94
CA THR A 228 -9.58 4.82 -2.92
C THR A 228 -10.67 5.70 -3.54
N ILE A 229 -11.22 5.33 -4.71
CA ILE A 229 -12.28 6.12 -5.33
C ILE A 229 -13.56 6.14 -4.47
N TYR A 230 -13.93 5.00 -3.87
CA TYR A 230 -15.05 4.94 -2.94
C TYR A 230 -14.81 5.83 -1.72
N LEU A 231 -13.61 5.75 -1.15
CA LEU A 231 -13.20 6.55 0.00
C LEU A 231 -13.35 8.06 -0.29
N TYR A 232 -12.86 8.52 -1.44
CA TYR A 232 -13.02 9.91 -1.86
C TYR A 232 -14.50 10.31 -1.94
N ALA A 233 -15.35 9.47 -2.55
CA ALA A 233 -16.77 9.75 -2.66
C ALA A 233 -17.46 9.92 -1.29
N TYR A 234 -17.07 9.11 -0.28
CA TYR A 234 -17.55 9.26 1.08
C TYR A 234 -17.06 10.55 1.75
N ALA A 235 -15.76 10.85 1.66
CA ALA A 235 -15.18 12.07 2.21
C ALA A 235 -15.84 13.33 1.60
N LEU A 236 -15.99 13.35 0.28
CA LEU A 236 -16.64 14.43 -0.44
C LEU A 236 -18.11 14.59 -0.05
N SER A 237 -18.86 13.48 0.01
CA SER A 237 -20.28 13.50 0.42
C SER A 237 -20.45 14.11 1.81
N ASN A 238 -19.59 13.72 2.77
CA ASN A 238 -19.60 14.29 4.12
C ASN A 238 -19.30 15.80 4.09
N ALA A 239 -18.28 16.21 3.34
CA ALA A 239 -17.91 17.61 3.19
C ALA A 239 -19.08 18.46 2.64
N ILE A 240 -19.75 17.98 1.59
CA ILE A 240 -20.91 18.65 0.98
C ILE A 240 -22.07 18.73 1.98
N ASN A 241 -22.41 17.62 2.64
CA ASN A 241 -23.52 17.58 3.59
C ASN A 241 -23.30 18.51 4.79
N LYS A 242 -22.07 18.58 5.29
CA LYS A 242 -21.71 19.41 6.45
C LYS A 242 -21.67 20.89 6.12
N SER A 243 -21.15 21.23 4.94
CA SER A 243 -21.06 22.63 4.49
C SER A 243 -22.38 23.17 3.94
N GLY A 244 -23.26 22.30 3.43
CA GLY A 244 -24.42 22.70 2.64
C GLY A 244 -24.06 23.30 1.29
N ASN A 245 -22.80 23.14 0.82
CA ASN A 245 -22.32 23.72 -0.43
C ASN A 245 -21.50 22.69 -1.23
N SER A 246 -21.86 22.46 -2.49
CA SER A 246 -21.11 21.59 -3.41
C SER A 246 -19.71 22.11 -3.75
N ASP A 247 -19.47 23.43 -3.66
CA ASP A 247 -18.21 24.06 -4.05
C ASP A 247 -17.04 23.67 -3.13
N VAL A 248 -17.30 23.04 -1.97
CA VAL A 248 -16.27 22.49 -1.08
C VAL A 248 -15.42 21.41 -1.73
N VAL A 249 -15.87 20.86 -2.86
CA VAL A 249 -15.11 19.95 -3.73
C VAL A 249 -13.80 20.56 -4.23
N HIS A 250 -13.64 21.89 -4.19
CA HIS A 250 -12.39 22.59 -4.52
C HIS A 250 -11.52 22.91 -3.30
N ASN A 251 -11.93 22.51 -2.09
CA ASN A 251 -11.18 22.73 -0.87
C ASN A 251 -10.67 21.38 -0.33
N GLY A 252 -9.50 20.97 -0.81
CA GLY A 252 -8.90 19.68 -0.49
C GLY A 252 -8.71 19.45 1.00
N THR A 253 -8.27 20.47 1.73
CA THR A 253 -8.13 20.41 3.19
C THR A 253 -9.49 20.16 3.85
N TYR A 254 -10.55 20.81 3.38
CA TYR A 254 -11.88 20.62 3.95
C TYR A 254 -12.45 19.23 3.65
N VAL A 255 -12.24 18.71 2.42
CA VAL A 255 -12.61 17.34 2.07
C VAL A 255 -11.85 16.32 2.93
N ALA A 256 -10.55 16.54 3.16
CA ALA A 256 -9.70 15.68 3.96
C ALA A 256 -9.84 15.85 5.48
N ALA A 257 -10.47 16.93 5.95
CA ALA A 257 -10.56 17.21 7.38
C ALA A 257 -11.56 16.31 8.12
N ASP A 258 -12.57 15.77 7.42
CA ASP A 258 -13.66 15.00 8.05
C ASP A 258 -13.70 13.54 7.59
N ASN A 259 -12.69 12.81 8.05
CA ASN A 259 -12.52 11.38 7.79
C ASN A 259 -13.28 10.48 8.76
N ASN A 260 -14.17 11.05 9.57
CA ASN A 260 -14.88 10.33 10.63
C ASN A 260 -16.17 9.68 10.11
N PHE A 261 -16.04 8.87 9.06
CA PHE A 261 -17.14 8.03 8.58
C PHE A 261 -17.07 6.63 9.21
N ASN A 262 -18.22 5.98 9.31
CA ASN A 262 -18.30 4.57 9.72
C ASN A 262 -17.57 3.70 8.69
N ALA A 263 -16.97 2.59 9.12
CA ALA A 263 -16.23 1.72 8.21
C ALA A 263 -17.01 1.42 6.93
N VAL A 264 -16.37 1.58 5.77
CA VAL A 264 -16.92 1.33 4.45
C VAL A 264 -16.42 -0.03 3.98
N THR A 265 -17.29 -0.87 3.46
CA THR A 265 -16.89 -2.15 2.87
C THR A 265 -16.41 -1.92 1.43
N GLY A 266 -15.10 -2.05 1.22
CA GLY A 266 -14.45 -2.07 -0.09
C GLY A 266 -14.09 -3.48 -0.55
N ILE A 267 -13.32 -3.57 -1.63
CA ILE A 267 -12.78 -4.82 -2.18
C ILE A 267 -11.66 -5.36 -1.29
N ASN A 268 -10.92 -4.52 -0.55
CA ASN A 268 -9.97 -4.99 0.46
C ASN A 268 -10.59 -5.06 1.86
N GLY A 269 -11.89 -5.29 1.97
CA GLY A 269 -12.58 -5.41 3.24
C GLY A 269 -13.01 -4.08 3.83
N ASN A 270 -13.13 -4.03 5.16
CA ASN A 270 -13.62 -2.84 5.85
C ASN A 270 -12.53 -1.76 5.95
N ILE A 271 -12.82 -0.61 5.37
CA ILE A 271 -11.94 0.55 5.32
C ILE A 271 -12.46 1.58 6.32
N LYS A 272 -11.62 1.93 7.28
CA LYS A 272 -11.88 2.99 8.22
C LYS A 272 -10.64 3.86 8.30
N LEU A 273 -10.80 5.17 8.11
CA LEU A 273 -9.69 6.09 8.29
C LEU A 273 -9.42 6.36 9.77
N GLY A 274 -8.15 6.54 10.09
CA GLY A 274 -7.71 7.13 11.33
C GLY A 274 -7.89 8.64 11.33
N ARG A 275 -7.51 9.26 12.44
CA ARG A 275 -7.50 10.74 12.56
C ARG A 275 -6.43 11.37 11.69
N ASP A 276 -5.47 10.57 11.27
CA ASP A 276 -4.38 10.87 10.34
C ASP A 276 -4.80 10.81 8.87
N GLY A 277 -6.04 10.39 8.56
CA GLY A 277 -6.52 10.32 7.17
C GLY A 277 -6.07 9.08 6.40
N PHE A 278 -5.44 8.11 7.08
CA PHE A 278 -5.00 6.85 6.48
C PHE A 278 -5.78 5.66 7.02
N ARG A 279 -5.79 4.56 6.27
CA ARG A 279 -6.55 3.37 6.66
C ARG A 279 -5.97 2.81 7.95
N LYS A 280 -6.84 2.61 8.94
CA LYS A 280 -6.55 1.76 10.10
C LYS A 280 -6.58 0.30 9.67
N ALA A 281 -5.42 -0.21 9.27
CA ALA A 281 -5.25 -1.60 8.92
C ALA A 281 -5.24 -2.49 10.17
N ASN A 282 -5.92 -3.63 10.06
CA ASN A 282 -5.63 -4.77 10.92
C ASN A 282 -4.59 -5.62 10.19
N TYR A 283 -3.68 -6.23 10.93
CA TYR A 283 -2.67 -7.12 10.37
C TYR A 283 -2.94 -8.56 10.78
N LEU A 284 -2.71 -9.48 9.85
CA LEU A 284 -2.73 -10.91 10.05
C LEU A 284 -1.30 -11.42 10.10
N ILE A 285 -1.08 -12.39 10.98
CA ILE A 285 0.13 -13.21 11.00
C ILE A 285 -0.30 -14.60 10.57
N SER A 286 0.23 -15.04 9.44
CA SER A 286 -0.02 -16.38 8.90
C SER A 286 1.27 -17.17 8.89
N SER A 287 1.18 -18.49 9.05
CA SER A 287 2.32 -19.40 8.90
C SER A 287 1.90 -20.56 8.00
N TYR A 288 2.84 -21.05 7.20
CA TYR A 288 2.61 -22.29 6.47
C TYR A 288 2.53 -23.48 7.45
N ASN A 289 1.52 -24.33 7.28
CA ASN A 289 1.35 -25.56 8.07
C ASN A 289 1.14 -26.73 7.09
N ASP A 290 2.02 -27.73 7.15
CA ASP A 290 1.95 -28.96 6.36
C ASP A 290 0.87 -29.92 6.89
#